data_AF-A0A8U0UPC6-F1
#
_entry.id   AF-A0A8U0UPC6-F1
#
_cell.length_a   1.000
_cell.length_b   1.000
_cell.length_c   1.000
_cell.angle_alpha   90.00
_cell.angle_beta   90.00
_cell.angle_gamma   90.00
#
_symmetry.space_group_name_H-M   'P 1'
#
loop_
_entity.id
_entity.type
_entity.pdbx_description
1 polymer ?
#
loop_
_entity_poly.entity_id
_entity_poly.type
_entity_poly.pdbx_seq_one_letter_code
_entity_poly.pdbx_strand_id
1 'polypeptide(L)'
;MVIRVFIASSSGFVAIKKKQQDVVRFLEANKIEFEEVDITMSEEQRQWMYKNIPPEKKPAQGNPLPPQIFNGDRYCGTNPQLVLPEIGLQMK
;
A
#
# COMPACT_ATOMS: atom_id res chain seq x y z
N MET A 1 -14.89 1.42 6.17
CA MET A 1 -13.95 0.68 5.30
C MET A 1 -13.10 1.75 4.63
N VAL A 2 -11.80 1.84 4.93
CA VAL A 2 -10.91 2.92 4.47
C VAL A 2 -9.65 2.28 3.89
N ILE A 3 -9.35 2.59 2.63
CA ILE A 3 -8.12 2.11 1.98
C ILE A 3 -6.96 2.99 2.44
N ARG A 4 -5.91 2.39 2.98
CA ARG A 4 -4.67 3.07 3.37
C ARG A 4 -3.54 2.61 2.48
N VAL A 5 -2.86 3.55 1.86
CA VAL A 5 -1.71 3.31 1.00
C VAL A 5 -0.46 3.82 1.72
N PHE A 6 0.34 2.90 2.22
CA PHE A 6 1.61 3.24 2.85
C PHE A 6 2.65 3.50 1.77
N ILE A 7 3.21 4.71 1.76
CA ILE A 7 4.19 5.19 0.79
C ILE A 7 5.45 5.67 1.50
N ALA A 8 6.56 5.75 0.76
CA ALA A 8 7.75 6.48 1.19
C ALA A 8 8.05 7.62 0.21
N SER A 9 7.82 8.87 0.62
CA SER A 9 8.09 10.04 -0.22
C SER A 9 9.59 10.22 -0.49
N SER A 10 10.43 10.01 0.52
CA SER A 10 11.88 10.15 0.46
C SER A 10 12.64 8.92 -0.09
N SER A 11 11.93 7.96 -0.72
CA SER A 11 12.57 6.77 -1.28
C SER A 11 13.60 7.12 -2.38
N GLY A 12 14.82 6.61 -2.26
CA GLY A 12 15.89 6.77 -3.26
C GLY A 12 15.71 5.90 -4.50
N PHE A 13 14.79 4.93 -4.46
CA PHE A 13 14.55 4.00 -5.56
C PHE A 13 13.45 4.52 -6.49
N VAL A 14 13.81 4.90 -7.72
CA VAL A 14 12.86 5.38 -8.73
C VAL A 14 11.76 4.34 -9.01
N ALA A 15 12.10 3.05 -8.99
CA ALA A 15 11.13 1.98 -9.19
C ALA A 15 10.04 1.94 -8.10
N ILE A 16 10.39 2.24 -6.84
CA ILE A 16 9.44 2.31 -5.73
C ILE A 16 8.50 3.50 -5.91
N LYS A 17 9.06 4.68 -6.22
CA LYS A 17 8.27 5.90 -6.47
C LYS A 17 7.26 5.71 -7.61
N LYS A 18 7.66 5.07 -8.70
CA LYS A 18 6.77 4.73 -9.81
C LYS A 18 5.62 3.82 -9.36
N LYS A 19 5.93 2.72 -8.65
CA LYS A 19 4.90 1.80 -8.12
C LYS A 19 3.91 2.51 -7.19
N GLN A 20 4.39 3.39 -6.31
CA GLN A 20 3.53 4.19 -5.43
C GLN A 20 2.57 5.08 -6.25
N GLN A 21 3.09 5.79 -7.25
CA GLN A 21 2.27 6.61 -8.15
C GLN A 21 1.26 5.78 -8.94
N ASP A 22 1.65 4.60 -9.43
CA ASP A 22 0.73 3.72 -10.16
C ASP A 22 -0.42 3.25 -9.27
N VAL A 23 -0.16 2.97 -7.98
CA VAL A 23 -1.22 2.65 -7.00
C VAL A 23 -2.15 3.83 -6.78
N VAL A 24 -1.62 5.01 -6.47
CA VAL A 24 -2.40 6.24 -6.23
C VAL A 24 -3.27 6.56 -7.45
N ARG A 25 -2.67 6.63 -8.64
CA ARG A 25 -3.40 6.90 -9.89
C ARG A 25 -4.48 5.87 -10.18
N PHE A 26 -4.21 4.60 -9.88
CA PHE A 26 -5.21 3.55 -10.06
C PHE A 26 -6.42 3.76 -9.14
N LEU A 27 -6.20 4.08 -7.87
CA LEU A 27 -7.27 4.31 -6.91
C LEU A 27 -8.08 5.56 -7.28
N GLU A 28 -7.40 6.65 -7.67
CA GLU A 28 -8.03 7.87 -8.17
C GLU A 28 -8.87 7.64 -9.43
N ALA A 29 -8.32 6.91 -10.42
CA ALA A 29 -9.01 6.61 -11.68
C ALA A 29 -10.29 5.79 -11.46
N ASN A 30 -10.30 4.94 -10.43
CA ASN A 30 -11.47 4.15 -10.05
C ASN A 30 -12.38 4.87 -9.03
N LYS A 31 -12.08 6.12 -8.67
CA LYS A 31 -12.80 6.93 -7.67
C LYS A 31 -12.92 6.23 -6.31
N ILE A 32 -11.86 5.52 -5.92
CA ILE A 32 -11.77 4.86 -4.64
C ILE A 32 -11.24 5.89 -3.66
N GLU A 33 -11.90 6.07 -2.51
CA GLU A 33 -11.37 6.91 -1.44
C GLU A 33 -10.25 6.16 -0.70
N PHE A 34 -9.09 6.81 -0.57
CA PHE A 34 -7.94 6.27 0.14
C PHE A 34 -7.18 7.36 0.89
N GLU A 35 -6.36 6.91 1.84
CA GLU A 35 -5.45 7.74 2.63
C GLU A 35 -4.00 7.37 2.29
N GLU A 36 -3.19 8.36 1.93
CA GLU A 36 -1.75 8.17 1.76
C GLU A 36 -1.04 8.34 3.09
N VAL A 37 -0.39 7.26 3.55
CA VAL A 37 0.33 7.23 4.82
C VAL A 37 1.83 7.22 4.54
N ASP A 38 2.51 8.33 4.77
CA ASP A 38 3.95 8.43 4.55
C ASP A 38 4.76 7.87 5.73
N ILE A 39 5.35 6.69 5.54
CA ILE A 39 6.17 6.00 6.55
C ILE A 39 7.52 6.67 6.80
N THR A 40 7.93 7.61 5.93
CA THR A 40 9.20 8.33 6.10
C THR A 40 9.07 9.51 7.05
N MET A 41 7.83 9.97 7.28
CA MET A 41 7.52 11.07 8.19
C MET A 41 7.05 10.58 9.57
N SER A 42 6.68 9.30 9.69
CA SER A 42 6.26 8.70 10.97
C SER A 42 6.83 7.29 11.16
N GLU A 43 7.70 7.13 12.15
CA GLU A 43 8.22 5.82 12.54
C GLU A 43 7.11 4.89 13.06
N GLU A 44 6.11 5.43 13.75
CA GLU A 44 4.96 4.66 14.23
C GLU A 44 4.21 3.99 13.08
N GLN A 45 3.92 4.74 12.01
CA GLN A 45 3.26 4.21 10.82
C GLN A 45 4.12 3.16 10.11
N ARG A 46 5.45 3.37 10.05
CA ARG A 46 6.40 2.39 9.52
C ARG A 46 6.34 1.08 10.31
N GLN A 47 6.39 1.15 11.65
CA GLN A 47 6.32 -0.03 12.50
C GLN A 47 4.97 -0.72 12.43
N TRP A 48 3.88 0.05 12.38
CA TRP A 48 2.53 -0.48 12.20
C TRP A 48 2.43 -1.26 10.89
N MET A 49 2.91 -0.70 9.78
CA MET A 49 2.95 -1.38 8.49
C MET A 49 3.70 -2.72 8.59
N TYR A 50 4.90 -2.74 9.18
CA TYR A 50 5.69 -3.98 9.30
C TYR A 50 5.03 -5.05 10.16
N LYS A 51 4.32 -4.66 11.22
CA LYS A 51 3.63 -5.59 12.13
C LYS A 51 2.37 -6.18 11.49
N ASN A 52 1.62 -5.38 10.73
CA ASN A 52 0.33 -5.79 10.15
C ASN A 52 0.45 -6.51 8.80
N ILE A 53 1.64 -6.55 8.18
CA ILE A 53 1.87 -7.42 7.03
C ILE A 53 1.91 -8.88 7.50
N PRO A 54 1.11 -9.79 6.91
CA PRO A 54 1.12 -11.20 7.27
C PRO A 54 2.48 -11.84 6.93
N PRO A 55 2.99 -12.79 7.77
CA PRO A 55 4.33 -13.36 7.60
C PRO A 55 4.58 -13.97 6.22
N GLU A 56 3.56 -14.58 5.62
CA GLU A 56 3.61 -15.19 4.29
C GLU A 56 3.84 -14.19 3.14
N LYS A 57 3.54 -12.91 3.37
CA LYS A 57 3.72 -11.82 2.40
C LYS A 57 4.94 -10.96 2.70
N LYS A 58 5.62 -11.20 3.83
CA LYS A 58 6.88 -10.51 4.14
C LYS A 58 7.97 -10.97 3.17
N PRO A 59 8.87 -10.08 2.75
CA PRO A 59 10.00 -10.47 1.92
C PRO A 59 10.89 -11.47 2.68
N ALA A 60 11.41 -12.47 1.98
CA ALA A 60 12.30 -13.48 2.56
C ALA A 60 13.61 -12.87 3.12
N GLN A 61 14.00 -11.70 2.62
CA GLN A 61 15.16 -10.95 3.09
C GLN A 61 14.85 -9.45 3.16
N GLY A 62 15.22 -8.82 4.27
CA GLY A 62 15.06 -7.38 4.48
C GLY A 62 13.67 -6.96 4.96
N ASN A 63 13.44 -5.64 4.93
CA ASN A 63 12.19 -5.05 5.39
C ASN A 63 11.17 -4.93 4.24
N PRO A 64 9.86 -4.97 4.52
CA PRO A 64 8.84 -4.67 3.52
C PRO A 64 9.04 -3.28 2.92
N LEU A 65 9.00 -3.20 1.59
CA LEU A 65 9.16 -1.94 0.87
C LEU A 65 7.79 -1.40 0.43
N PRO A 66 7.56 -0.08 0.47
CA PRO A 66 6.34 0.52 -0.07
C PRO A 66 6.28 0.40 -1.61
N PRO A 67 5.08 0.51 -2.23
CA PRO A 67 3.78 0.73 -1.60
C PRO A 67 3.23 -0.51 -0.89
N GLN A 68 2.51 -0.32 0.22
CA GLN A 68 1.76 -1.37 0.92
C GLN A 68 0.32 -0.92 1.15
N ILE A 69 -0.64 -1.71 0.69
CA ILE A 69 -2.07 -1.35 0.69
C ILE A 69 -2.78 -2.14 1.78
N PHE A 70 -3.55 -1.43 2.59
CA PHE A 70 -4.40 -1.97 3.63
C PHE A 70 -5.84 -1.50 3.44
N ASN A 71 -6.78 -2.33 3.83
CA ASN A 71 -8.18 -1.95 3.95
C ASN A 71 -8.58 -2.08 5.43
N GLY A 72 -8.61 -0.95 6.14
CA GLY A 72 -8.60 -0.95 7.60
C GLY A 72 -7.34 -1.66 8.11
N ASP A 73 -7.54 -2.76 8.85
CA ASP A 73 -6.45 -3.59 9.40
C ASP A 73 -6.08 -4.78 8.51
N ARG A 74 -6.83 -5.01 7.43
CA ARG A 74 -6.58 -6.14 6.52
C ARG A 74 -5.55 -5.77 5.48
N TYR A 75 -4.52 -6.60 5.35
CA TYR A 75 -3.50 -6.43 4.32
C TYR A 75 -4.01 -6.87 2.94
N CYS A 76 -4.01 -5.96 1.97
CA CYS A 76 -4.45 -6.23 0.59
C CYS A 76 -3.30 -6.58 -0.34
N GLY A 77 -2.07 -6.15 -0.05
CA GLY A 77 -0.90 -6.40 -0.88
C GLY A 77 -0.14 -5.15 -1.29
N THR A 78 0.80 -5.32 -2.23
CA THR A 78 1.57 -4.21 -2.84
C THR A 78 0.97 -3.71 -4.15
N ASN A 79 0.03 -4.47 -4.72
CA ASN A 79 -0.51 -4.22 -6.06
C ASN A 79 -1.95 -3.71 -5.96
N PRO A 80 -2.30 -2.65 -6.69
CA PRO A 80 -3.62 -2.04 -6.59
C PRO A 80 -4.73 -2.91 -7.21
N GLN A 81 -4.39 -3.88 -8.05
CA GLN A 81 -5.38 -4.84 -8.57
C GLN A 81 -5.92 -5.78 -7.48
N LEU A 82 -5.16 -6.00 -6.41
CA LEU A 82 -5.58 -6.88 -5.31
C LEU A 82 -6.60 -6.21 -4.38
N VAL A 83 -6.81 -4.89 -4.49
CA VAL A 83 -7.88 -4.19 -3.77
C VAL A 83 -9.24 -4.30 -4.46
N LEU A 84 -9.30 -4.65 -5.75
CA LEU A 84 -10.55 -4.72 -6.52
C LEU A 84 -11.58 -5.71 -5.97
N PRO A 85 -11.21 -6.97 -5.61
CA PRO A 85 -12.18 -7.93 -5.06
C PRO A 85 -12.74 -7.48 -3.71
N GLU A 86 -11.95 -6.72 -2.94
CA GLU A 86 -12.31 -6.26 -1.58
C GLU A 86 -13.33 -5.12 -1.60
N ILE A 87 -13.36 -4.31 -2.66
CA ILE A 87 -14.24 -3.15 -2.79
C ILE A 87 -15.46 -3.41 -3.68
N GLY A 88 -15.67 -4.66 -4.10
CA GLY A 88 -16.80 -5.03 -4.96
C GLY A 88 -16.73 -4.50 -6.39
N LEU A 89 -15.57 -3.98 -6.83
CA LEU A 89 -15.34 -3.66 -8.25
C LEU A 89 -15.01 -4.97 -8.98
N GLN A 90 -16.01 -5.53 -9.66
CA GLN A 90 -15.74 -6.55 -10.68
C GLN A 90 -14.88 -5.93 -11.78
N MET A 91 -13.75 -6.56 -12.10
CA MET A 91 -13.02 -6.29 -13.34
C MET A 91 -14.01 -6.51 -14.49
N LYS A 92 -14.38 -5.43 -15.18
CA LYS A 92 -15.09 -5.53 -16.45
C LYS A 92 -14.15 -6.09 -17.52
#